data_AF-A0A2X3KYM2-F1
#
_entry.id   AF-A0A2X3KYM2-F1
#
_cell.length_a   1.000
_cell.length_b   1.000
_cell.length_c   1.000
_cell.angle_alpha   90.00
_cell.angle_beta   90.00
_cell.angle_gamma   90.00
#
_symmetry.space_group_name_H-M   'P 1'
#
loop_
_entity.id
_entity.type
_entity.pdbx_description
1 polymer ?
#
loop_
_entity_poly.entity_id
_entity_poly.type
_entity_poly.pdbx_seq_one_letter_code
_entity_poly.pdbx_strand_id
1 'polypeptide(L)'
;MGKFARAVKRFLPAVKASSAQVNKALRQTSFIAAALAQFVSDKSGQDVLDDGDIAAFLAKLTTGFGKQYLSRQNPFADIKADGAAAVSSALTNLGLGEAAKRGVGTGEGQLPDMASFTSDLRGIGIQRLPGGLIFQWGAAGPDGTGLSTINYPIAFSQRPFFVTFGYRQSSNPSTMQSIVINDQILNNIGFQARWFTE
;
A
#
# COMPACT_ATOMS: atom_id res chain seq x y z
N MET A 1 -37.05 0.61 -22.05
CA MET A 1 -38.04 1.55 -22.60
C MET A 1 -37.33 2.57 -23.50
N GLY A 2 -37.13 2.26 -24.78
CA GLY A 2 -36.45 3.16 -25.73
C GLY A 2 -37.44 3.88 -26.65
N LYS A 3 -37.83 5.12 -26.30
CA LYS A 3 -38.70 5.99 -27.11
C LYS A 3 -37.89 6.87 -28.09
N PHE A 4 -37.02 6.29 -28.91
CA PHE A 4 -36.24 7.06 -29.89
C PHE A 4 -36.37 6.61 -31.35
N ALA A 5 -37.26 5.66 -31.67
CA ALA A 5 -37.43 5.15 -33.03
C ALA A 5 -38.56 5.82 -33.85
N ARG A 6 -39.11 6.97 -33.43
CA ARG A 6 -40.28 7.58 -34.09
C ARG A 6 -40.16 9.10 -34.27
N ALA A 7 -39.17 9.55 -35.05
CA ALA A 7 -39.15 10.94 -35.54
C ALA A 7 -38.46 11.18 -36.90
N VAL A 8 -37.81 10.19 -37.52
CA VAL A 8 -37.11 10.44 -38.81
C VAL A 8 -37.99 10.20 -40.04
N LYS A 9 -39.14 9.52 -39.91
CA LYS A 9 -39.98 9.13 -41.06
C LYS A 9 -40.93 10.23 -41.60
N ARG A 10 -40.77 11.50 -41.19
CA ARG A 10 -41.64 12.62 -41.62
C ARG A 10 -40.89 13.92 -41.92
N PHE A 11 -39.76 13.82 -42.59
CA PHE A 11 -39.11 14.88 -43.36
C PHE A 11 -38.89 14.24 -44.74
N LEU A 12 -39.70 14.42 -45.78
CA LEU A 12 -40.11 15.64 -46.46
C LEU A 12 -41.34 15.25 -47.33
N PRO A 13 -42.39 16.07 -47.48
CA PRO A 13 -43.30 15.91 -48.62
C PRO A 13 -42.47 16.01 -49.92
N ALA A 14 -42.86 15.32 -50.99
CA ALA A 14 -42.16 15.27 -52.28
C ALA A 14 -42.07 16.64 -52.97
N VAL A 15 -41.25 17.52 -52.41
CA VAL A 15 -41.02 18.91 -52.83
C VAL A 15 -39.52 19.07 -52.97
N LYS A 16 -39.09 19.60 -54.12
CA LYS A 16 -37.69 19.93 -54.40
C LYS A 16 -37.20 20.89 -53.31
N ALA A 17 -36.32 20.43 -52.42
CA ALA A 17 -35.66 21.30 -51.46
C ALA A 17 -34.83 22.33 -52.22
N SER A 18 -34.95 23.62 -51.88
CA SER A 18 -34.10 24.63 -52.50
C SER A 18 -32.63 24.37 -52.16
N SER A 19 -31.72 24.67 -53.08
CA SER A 19 -30.28 24.50 -52.85
C SER A 19 -29.80 25.25 -51.60
N ALA A 20 -30.44 26.38 -51.26
CA ALA A 20 -30.15 27.13 -50.04
C ALA A 20 -30.45 26.34 -48.76
N GLN A 21 -31.58 25.61 -48.72
CA GLN A 21 -31.96 24.76 -47.58
C GLN A 21 -31.01 23.56 -47.45
N VAL A 22 -30.66 22.92 -48.57
CA VAL A 22 -29.73 21.79 -48.59
C VAL A 22 -28.32 22.21 -48.15
N ASN A 23 -27.81 23.33 -48.67
CA ASN A 23 -26.50 23.86 -48.29
C ASN A 23 -26.44 24.22 -46.80
N LYS A 24 -27.53 24.72 -46.22
CA LYS A 24 -27.60 24.99 -44.79
C LYS A 24 -27.46 23.70 -43.98
N ALA A 25 -28.25 22.68 -44.32
CA ALA A 25 -28.19 21.39 -43.65
C ALA A 25 -26.79 20.77 -43.76
N LEU A 26 -26.21 20.73 -44.96
CA LEU A 26 -24.86 20.20 -45.19
C LEU A 26 -23.80 20.96 -44.40
N ARG A 27 -23.83 22.30 -44.41
CA ARG A 27 -22.88 23.11 -43.62
C ARG A 27 -23.00 22.83 -42.12
N GLN A 28 -24.21 22.68 -41.61
CA GLN A 28 -24.44 22.39 -40.19
C GLN A 28 -23.94 21.00 -39.81
N THR A 29 -24.22 19.97 -40.62
CA THR A 29 -23.79 18.60 -40.34
C THR A 29 -22.27 18.44 -40.49
N SER A 30 -21.68 19.03 -41.52
CA SER A 30 -20.22 18.97 -41.74
C SER A 30 -19.45 19.65 -40.62
N PHE A 31 -19.97 20.76 -40.06
CA PHE A 31 -19.35 21.41 -38.91
C PHE A 31 -19.30 20.50 -37.67
N ILE A 32 -20.42 19.86 -37.32
CA ILE A 32 -20.48 18.94 -36.17
C ILE A 32 -19.63 17.69 -36.41
N ALA A 33 -19.66 17.14 -37.62
CA ALA A 33 -18.85 15.98 -37.99
C ALA A 33 -17.35 16.30 -37.87
N ALA A 34 -16.91 17.44 -38.37
CA ALA A 34 -15.52 17.89 -38.27
C ALA A 34 -15.10 18.09 -36.80
N ALA A 35 -15.94 18.72 -35.98
CA ALA A 35 -15.65 18.93 -34.56
C ALA A 35 -15.52 17.60 -33.80
N LEU A 36 -16.39 16.62 -34.08
CA LEU A 36 -16.32 15.30 -33.47
C LEU A 36 -15.10 14.52 -33.96
N ALA A 37 -14.81 14.56 -35.26
CA ALA A 37 -13.63 13.92 -35.85
C ALA A 37 -12.34 14.49 -35.25
N GLN A 38 -12.26 15.81 -35.08
CA GLN A 38 -11.12 16.48 -34.43
C GLN A 38 -10.95 15.99 -32.98
N PHE A 39 -12.03 15.97 -32.19
CA PHE A 39 -11.97 15.44 -30.83
C PHE A 39 -11.46 14.01 -30.77
N VAL A 40 -12.01 13.12 -31.62
CA VAL A 40 -11.59 11.72 -31.65
C VAL A 40 -10.14 11.59 -32.09
N SER A 41 -9.70 12.37 -33.07
CA SER A 41 -8.32 12.35 -33.52
C SER A 41 -7.35 12.80 -32.43
N ASP A 42 -7.62 13.95 -31.80
CA ASP A 42 -6.80 14.50 -30.72
C ASP A 42 -6.68 13.53 -29.53
N LYS A 43 -7.78 12.86 -29.17
CA LYS A 43 -7.81 11.97 -28.00
C LYS A 43 -7.29 10.58 -28.31
N SER A 44 -7.69 9.98 -29.43
CA SER A 44 -7.19 8.64 -29.79
C SER A 44 -5.73 8.68 -30.26
N GLY A 45 -5.27 9.80 -30.82
CA GLY A 45 -3.98 9.90 -31.51
C GLY A 45 -3.98 9.21 -32.87
N GLN A 46 -5.17 8.97 -33.45
CA GLN A 46 -5.36 8.32 -34.74
C GLN A 46 -6.12 9.24 -35.70
N ASP A 47 -5.83 9.17 -36.99
CA ASP A 47 -6.57 9.92 -38.00
C ASP A 47 -7.99 9.39 -38.13
N VAL A 48 -8.96 10.29 -38.26
CA VAL A 48 -10.37 9.95 -38.54
C VAL A 48 -10.62 10.17 -40.03
N LEU A 49 -10.81 9.08 -40.77
CA LEU A 49 -11.02 9.09 -42.21
C LEU A 49 -12.53 9.11 -42.54
N ASP A 50 -12.88 9.76 -43.64
CA ASP A 50 -14.23 9.76 -44.21
C ASP A 50 -14.34 8.69 -45.30
N ASP A 51 -14.26 7.41 -44.91
CA ASP A 51 -14.27 6.24 -45.80
C ASP A 51 -15.54 5.37 -45.69
N GLY A 52 -16.46 5.76 -44.80
CA GLY A 52 -17.70 5.03 -44.53
C GLY A 52 -17.54 3.84 -43.58
N ASP A 53 -16.36 3.58 -43.01
CA ASP A 53 -16.15 2.53 -42.00
C ASP A 53 -16.61 2.99 -40.62
N ILE A 54 -17.90 2.79 -40.35
CA ILE A 54 -18.53 3.13 -39.07
C ILE A 54 -17.91 2.34 -37.90
N ALA A 55 -17.47 1.09 -38.13
CA ALA A 55 -16.92 0.25 -37.07
C ALA A 55 -15.54 0.77 -36.62
N ALA A 56 -14.68 1.13 -37.59
CA ALA A 56 -13.40 1.76 -37.30
C ALA A 56 -13.58 3.12 -36.60
N PHE A 57 -14.53 3.95 -37.05
CA PHE A 57 -14.85 5.21 -36.38
C PHE A 57 -15.31 4.99 -34.93
N LEU A 58 -16.21 4.05 -34.68
CA LEU A 58 -16.71 3.75 -33.34
C LEU A 58 -15.60 3.27 -32.40
N ALA A 59 -14.65 2.46 -32.90
CA ALA A 59 -13.49 2.02 -32.14
C ALA A 59 -12.59 3.21 -31.73
N LYS A 60 -12.32 4.13 -32.66
CA LYS A 60 -11.55 5.36 -32.40
C LYS A 60 -12.28 6.27 -31.41
N LEU A 61 -13.59 6.45 -31.58
CA LEU A 61 -14.44 7.23 -30.68
C LEU A 61 -14.41 6.68 -29.25
N THR A 62 -14.56 5.36 -29.10
CA THR A 62 -14.50 4.68 -27.80
C THR A 62 -13.13 4.86 -27.15
N THR A 63 -12.06 4.74 -27.93
CA THR A 63 -10.68 4.99 -27.47
C THR A 63 -10.50 6.44 -27.01
N GLY A 64 -11.02 7.41 -27.77
CA GLY A 64 -10.97 8.83 -27.42
C GLY A 64 -11.65 9.13 -26.09
N PHE A 65 -12.83 8.53 -25.84
CA PHE A 65 -13.48 8.64 -24.53
C PHE A 65 -12.69 7.92 -23.43
N GLY A 66 -12.10 6.77 -23.73
CA GLY A 66 -11.24 6.02 -22.79
C GLY A 66 -10.00 6.80 -22.34
N LYS A 67 -9.46 7.71 -23.17
CA LYS A 67 -8.36 8.60 -22.76
C LYS A 67 -8.83 9.85 -21.98
N GLN A 68 -10.10 10.23 -22.11
CA GLN A 68 -10.62 11.44 -21.45
C GLN A 68 -11.25 11.14 -20.08
N TYR A 69 -11.71 9.90 -19.86
CA TYR A 69 -12.48 9.52 -18.68
C TYR A 69 -12.03 8.19 -18.09
N LEU A 70 -12.11 8.09 -16.76
CA LEU A 70 -11.88 6.85 -16.02
C LEU A 70 -12.97 5.82 -16.30
N SER A 71 -12.58 4.58 -16.53
CA SER A 71 -13.52 3.48 -16.72
C SER A 71 -14.17 3.04 -15.40
N ARG A 72 -15.49 2.88 -15.37
CA ARG A 72 -16.19 2.25 -14.23
C ARG A 72 -16.08 0.72 -14.23
N GLN A 73 -15.84 0.12 -15.40
CA GLN A 73 -15.68 -1.32 -15.55
C GLN A 73 -14.33 -1.79 -15.00
N ASN A 74 -13.28 -0.99 -15.22
CA ASN A 74 -11.91 -1.25 -14.78
C ASN A 74 -11.33 0.03 -14.14
N PRO A 75 -11.77 0.40 -12.91
CA PRO A 75 -11.36 1.66 -12.29
C PRO A 75 -9.84 1.77 -12.18
N PHE A 76 -9.30 2.90 -12.66
CA PHE A 76 -7.87 3.26 -12.63
C PHE A 76 -6.93 2.44 -13.52
N ALA A 77 -7.44 1.46 -14.29
CA ALA A 77 -6.61 0.71 -15.23
C ALA A 77 -6.09 1.59 -16.38
N ASP A 78 -6.86 2.62 -16.75
CA ASP A 78 -6.51 3.65 -17.72
C ASP A 78 -5.34 4.52 -17.25
N ILE A 79 -5.36 5.03 -16.02
CA ILE A 79 -4.22 5.76 -15.42
C ILE A 79 -2.95 4.92 -15.42
N LYS A 80 -3.08 3.61 -15.14
CA LYS A 80 -1.93 2.69 -15.18
C LYS A 80 -1.39 2.54 -16.62
N ALA A 81 -2.26 2.51 -17.62
CA ALA A 81 -1.88 2.41 -19.03
C ALA A 81 -1.21 3.70 -19.54
N ASP A 82 -1.59 4.87 -19.02
CA ASP A 82 -0.97 6.17 -19.32
C ASP A 82 0.45 6.32 -18.73
N GLY A 83 0.88 5.38 -17.89
CA GLY A 83 2.26 5.23 -17.44
C GLY A 83 2.60 5.91 -16.11
N ALA A 84 3.88 5.87 -15.75
CA ALA A 84 4.35 6.21 -14.41
C ALA A 84 4.05 7.67 -13.98
N ALA A 85 4.10 8.63 -14.92
CA ALA A 85 3.81 10.04 -14.64
C ALA A 85 2.34 10.28 -14.29
N ALA A 86 1.42 9.59 -14.98
CA ALA A 86 -0.01 9.64 -14.70
C ALA A 86 -0.32 9.01 -13.33
N VAL A 87 0.29 7.86 -13.04
CA VAL A 87 0.16 7.21 -11.71
C VAL A 87 0.67 8.14 -10.60
N SER A 88 1.84 8.75 -10.77
CA SER A 88 2.40 9.69 -9.78
C SER A 88 1.48 10.89 -9.52
N SER A 89 0.91 11.45 -10.58
CA SER A 89 -0.05 12.57 -10.48
C SER A 89 -1.34 12.13 -9.78
N ALA A 90 -1.84 10.94 -10.08
CA ALA A 90 -3.03 10.38 -9.44
C ALA A 90 -2.81 10.15 -7.94
N LEU A 91 -1.67 9.59 -7.55
CA LEU A 91 -1.30 9.43 -6.13
C LEU A 91 -1.22 10.79 -5.42
N THR A 92 -0.64 11.80 -6.07
CA THR A 92 -0.57 13.17 -5.54
C THR A 92 -1.95 13.79 -5.33
N ASN A 93 -2.85 13.66 -6.32
CA ASN A 93 -4.22 14.18 -6.23
C ASN A 93 -5.03 13.50 -5.12
N LEU A 94 -4.77 12.23 -4.82
CA LEU A 94 -5.38 11.49 -3.71
C LEU A 94 -4.72 11.78 -2.35
N GLY A 95 -3.63 12.56 -2.31
CA GLY A 95 -2.87 12.82 -1.09
C GLY A 95 -2.10 11.60 -0.57
N LEU A 96 -1.82 10.62 -1.44
CA LEU A 96 -1.09 9.40 -1.07
C LEU A 96 0.42 9.67 -1.05
N GLY A 97 1.00 9.61 0.14
CA GLY A 97 2.44 9.77 0.36
C GLY A 97 3.24 8.48 0.20
N GLU A 98 4.53 8.54 0.58
CA GLU A 98 5.46 7.42 0.45
C GLU A 98 5.03 6.16 1.21
N ALA A 99 4.39 6.31 2.36
CA ALA A 99 3.92 5.17 3.16
C ALA A 99 2.95 4.26 2.39
N ALA A 100 2.05 4.84 1.58
CA ALA A 100 1.07 4.08 0.80
C ALA A 100 1.72 3.22 -0.31
N LYS A 101 2.97 3.51 -0.67
CA LYS A 101 3.75 2.78 -1.67
C LYS A 101 4.60 1.65 -1.07
N ARG A 102 4.69 1.56 0.26
CA ARG A 102 5.55 0.60 0.96
C ARG A 102 4.78 -0.69 1.28
N GLY A 103 5.45 -1.82 1.08
CA GLY A 103 4.93 -3.12 1.50
C GLY A 103 4.96 -3.30 3.01
N VAL A 104 4.14 -4.22 3.51
CA VAL A 104 4.17 -4.64 4.92
C VAL A 104 5.33 -5.61 5.13
N GLY A 105 6.15 -5.37 6.17
CA GLY A 105 7.28 -6.21 6.54
C GLY A 105 8.40 -5.44 7.25
N THR A 106 9.50 -6.12 7.53
CA THR A 106 10.64 -5.58 8.30
C THR A 106 11.88 -5.29 7.44
N GLY A 107 11.80 -5.48 6.12
CA GLY A 107 12.89 -5.17 5.18
C GLY A 107 13.07 -3.67 4.94
N GLU A 108 14.14 -3.32 4.21
CA GLU A 108 14.40 -1.94 3.83
C GLU A 108 13.23 -1.36 3.02
N GLY A 109 12.80 -0.15 3.38
CA GLY A 109 11.67 0.51 2.72
C GLY A 109 10.29 -0.10 3.03
N GLN A 110 10.18 -1.04 3.97
CA GLN A 110 8.90 -1.61 4.39
C GLN A 110 8.31 -0.94 5.64
N LEU A 111 7.03 -1.18 5.89
CA LEU A 111 6.32 -0.78 7.09
C LEU A 111 6.03 -2.03 7.95
N PRO A 112 6.61 -2.13 9.16
CA PRO A 112 6.31 -3.23 10.05
C PRO A 112 4.85 -3.21 10.51
N ASP A 113 4.20 -4.36 10.51
CA ASP A 113 2.88 -4.54 11.11
C ASP A 113 2.98 -4.96 12.58
N MET A 114 1.82 -5.21 13.21
CA MET A 114 1.74 -5.64 14.60
C MET A 114 2.45 -6.98 14.87
N ALA A 115 2.50 -7.89 13.89
CA ALA A 115 3.19 -9.18 14.05
C ALA A 115 4.71 -9.00 14.21
N SER A 116 5.25 -7.89 13.69
CA SER A 116 6.65 -7.51 13.87
C SER A 116 6.98 -7.01 15.28
N PHE A 117 5.96 -6.74 16.12
CA PHE A 117 6.08 -6.29 17.52
C PHE A 117 5.58 -7.33 18.53
N THR A 118 5.65 -8.62 18.20
CA THR A 118 5.17 -9.71 19.07
C THR A 118 5.79 -9.69 20.48
N SER A 119 4.97 -10.03 21.47
CA SER A 119 5.36 -10.06 22.88
C SER A 119 4.73 -11.25 23.62
N ASP A 120 5.42 -11.75 24.64
CA ASP A 120 4.85 -12.62 25.68
C ASP A 120 4.98 -11.90 27.02
N LEU A 121 3.85 -11.48 27.60
CA LEU A 121 3.80 -10.64 28.82
C LEU A 121 3.72 -11.44 30.13
N ARG A 122 4.13 -12.71 30.12
CA ARG A 122 4.22 -13.54 31.32
C ARG A 122 5.36 -13.09 32.23
N GLY A 123 5.41 -13.65 33.44
CA GLY A 123 6.46 -13.35 34.43
C GLY A 123 7.87 -13.65 33.92
N ILE A 124 7.99 -14.63 33.02
CA ILE A 124 9.12 -14.81 32.12
C ILE A 124 8.60 -14.51 30.72
N GLY A 125 9.13 -13.48 30.07
CA GLY A 125 8.50 -12.91 28.88
C GLY A 125 9.48 -12.24 27.93
N ILE A 126 8.94 -11.83 26.78
CA ILE A 126 9.70 -11.26 25.65
C ILE A 126 8.95 -10.09 24.98
N GLN A 127 9.70 -9.17 24.39
CA GLN A 127 9.23 -8.20 23.41
C GLN A 127 10.18 -8.23 22.21
N ARG A 128 9.65 -8.43 21.01
CA ARG A 128 10.39 -8.30 19.75
C ARG A 128 10.11 -6.95 19.13
N LEU A 129 11.12 -6.39 18.47
CA LEU A 129 10.96 -5.20 17.65
C LEU A 129 11.34 -5.51 16.19
N PRO A 130 10.75 -4.79 15.22
CA PRO A 130 11.01 -5.00 13.79
C PRO A 130 12.48 -4.87 13.38
N GLY A 131 13.26 -4.09 14.13
CA GLY A 131 14.70 -3.90 13.90
C GLY A 131 15.57 -5.05 14.42
N GLY A 132 14.98 -6.14 14.94
CA GLY A 132 15.70 -7.28 15.50
C GLY A 132 16.10 -7.11 16.97
N LEU A 133 15.85 -5.95 17.58
CA LEU A 133 16.02 -5.77 19.02
C LEU A 133 15.01 -6.61 19.79
N ILE A 134 15.47 -7.28 20.83
CA ILE A 134 14.65 -8.12 21.71
C ILE A 134 14.87 -7.67 23.15
N PHE A 135 13.79 -7.50 23.89
CA PHE A 135 13.82 -7.44 25.35
C PHE A 135 13.33 -8.76 25.92
N GLN A 136 13.98 -9.25 26.96
CA GLN A 136 13.56 -10.45 27.69
C GLN A 136 13.60 -10.14 29.18
N TRP A 137 12.64 -10.68 29.92
CA TRP A 137 12.56 -10.52 31.37
C TRP A 137 12.17 -11.84 32.04
N GLY A 138 12.45 -11.91 33.33
CA GLY A 138 12.20 -13.10 34.13
C GLY A 138 12.59 -12.89 35.58
N ALA A 139 12.39 -13.93 36.38
CA ALA A 139 12.88 -14.02 37.74
C ALA A 139 13.62 -15.35 37.93
N ALA A 140 14.71 -15.34 38.67
CA ALA A 140 15.48 -16.52 39.03
C ALA A 140 15.93 -16.41 40.49
N GLY A 141 16.14 -17.56 41.14
CA GLY A 141 16.66 -17.66 42.50
C GLY A 141 17.96 -18.49 42.54
N PRO A 142 18.76 -18.32 43.60
CA PRO A 142 19.95 -19.14 43.82
C PRO A 142 19.59 -20.59 44.17
N ASP A 143 20.50 -21.51 43.87
CA ASP A 143 20.55 -22.84 44.47
C ASP A 143 21.07 -22.78 45.92
N GLY A 144 21.19 -23.94 46.57
CA GLY A 144 21.71 -24.05 47.94
C GLY A 144 23.14 -23.56 48.13
N THR A 145 23.88 -23.27 47.06
CA THR A 145 25.24 -22.73 47.07
C THR A 145 25.30 -21.24 46.73
N GLY A 146 24.15 -20.60 46.50
CA GLY A 146 24.10 -19.21 46.06
C GLY A 146 24.36 -19.02 44.57
N LEU A 147 24.41 -20.07 43.74
CA LEU A 147 24.65 -19.98 42.29
C LEU A 147 23.35 -20.23 41.51
N SER A 148 23.21 -19.70 40.31
CA SER A 148 22.10 -20.07 39.42
C SER A 148 22.51 -19.90 37.96
N THR A 149 21.90 -20.74 37.13
CA THR A 149 22.00 -20.68 35.67
C THR A 149 20.69 -20.12 35.13
N ILE A 150 20.75 -18.97 34.47
CA ILE A 150 19.60 -18.30 33.88
C ILE A 150 19.63 -18.54 32.38
N ASN A 151 18.56 -19.13 31.85
CA ASN A 151 18.35 -19.26 30.41
C ASN A 151 17.39 -18.18 29.92
N TYR A 152 17.71 -17.55 28.79
CA TYR A 152 16.79 -16.63 28.14
C TYR A 152 15.62 -17.41 27.52
N PRO A 153 14.40 -16.85 27.53
CA PRO A 153 13.23 -17.43 26.84
C PRO A 153 13.49 -17.78 25.37
N ILE A 154 14.27 -16.96 24.67
CA ILE A 154 14.82 -17.25 23.36
C ILE A 154 16.30 -16.85 23.29
N ALA A 155 17.07 -17.59 22.49
CA ALA A 155 18.42 -17.19 22.11
C ALA A 155 18.43 -15.82 21.42
N PHE A 156 19.28 -14.92 21.89
CA PHE A 156 19.64 -13.73 21.13
C PHE A 156 20.48 -14.14 19.90
N SER A 157 20.47 -13.30 18.86
CA SER A 157 21.35 -13.52 17.68
C SER A 157 22.83 -13.34 18.00
N GLN A 158 23.14 -12.59 19.07
CA GLN A 158 24.48 -12.29 19.59
C GLN A 158 24.40 -12.19 21.12
N ARG A 159 25.54 -12.00 21.80
CA ARG A 159 25.56 -11.70 23.24
C ARG A 159 24.71 -10.44 23.53
N PRO A 160 23.82 -10.44 24.55
CA PRO A 160 22.99 -9.27 24.84
C PRO A 160 23.84 -8.05 25.20
N PHE A 161 23.36 -6.86 24.85
CA PHE A 161 24.07 -5.60 25.11
C PHE A 161 24.24 -5.32 26.61
N PHE A 162 23.23 -5.63 27.41
CA PHE A 162 23.27 -5.49 28.86
C PHE A 162 22.35 -6.51 29.52
N VAL A 163 22.66 -6.85 30.77
CA VAL A 163 21.81 -7.63 31.67
C VAL A 163 21.69 -6.83 32.96
N THR A 164 20.47 -6.64 33.45
CA THR A 164 20.19 -5.93 34.69
C THR A 164 19.21 -6.73 35.54
N PHE A 165 19.33 -6.60 36.84
CA PHE A 165 18.47 -7.27 37.82
C PHE A 165 18.35 -6.41 39.07
N GLY A 166 17.26 -6.65 39.80
CA GLY A 166 17.05 -6.13 41.14
C GLY A 166 16.59 -7.24 42.07
N TYR A 167 16.72 -7.00 43.36
CA TYR A 167 16.21 -7.91 44.38
C TYR A 167 14.70 -7.87 44.47
N ARG A 168 14.09 -9.06 44.56
CA ARG A 168 12.68 -9.21 44.88
C ARG A 168 12.53 -10.16 46.06
N GLN A 169 11.96 -9.66 47.15
CA GLN A 169 11.76 -10.40 48.39
C GLN A 169 10.50 -9.89 49.09
N SER A 170 9.93 -10.71 49.98
CA SER A 170 8.65 -10.46 50.65
C SER A 170 8.73 -9.48 51.83
N SER A 171 9.94 -9.09 52.22
CA SER A 171 10.20 -8.16 53.33
C SER A 171 11.48 -7.36 53.05
N ASN A 172 11.70 -6.27 53.78
CA ASN A 172 12.90 -5.46 53.63
C ASN A 172 14.16 -6.27 54.02
N PRO A 173 15.25 -6.20 53.23
CA PRO A 173 16.48 -6.91 53.56
C PRO A 173 17.09 -6.35 54.85
N SER A 174 17.57 -7.25 55.71
CA SER A 174 18.31 -6.91 56.95
C SER A 174 19.84 -6.96 56.76
N THR A 175 20.31 -7.35 55.59
CA THR A 175 21.72 -7.52 55.22
C THR A 175 21.98 -6.91 53.86
N MET A 176 23.25 -6.61 53.55
CA MET A 176 23.60 -6.16 52.20
C MET A 176 23.51 -7.33 51.24
N GLN A 177 23.04 -7.09 50.03
CA GLN A 177 22.83 -8.13 49.03
C GLN A 177 23.41 -7.67 47.69
N SER A 178 24.20 -8.55 47.05
CA SER A 178 24.70 -8.36 45.67
C SER A 178 24.51 -9.59 44.78
N ILE A 179 24.12 -9.37 43.51
CA ILE A 179 24.09 -10.41 42.47
C ILE A 179 25.23 -10.10 41.49
N VAL A 180 26.11 -11.08 41.27
CA VAL A 180 27.25 -10.93 40.37
C VAL A 180 27.12 -11.90 39.21
N ILE A 181 27.18 -11.38 37.98
CA ILE A 181 27.21 -12.19 36.74
C ILE A 181 28.61 -12.75 36.54
N ASN A 182 28.68 -14.01 36.12
CA ASN A 182 29.90 -14.55 35.54
C ASN A 182 29.96 -14.22 34.03
N ASP A 183 30.70 -13.16 33.68
CA ASP A 183 30.83 -12.69 32.28
C ASP A 183 31.49 -13.73 31.36
N GLN A 184 32.33 -14.63 31.90
CA GLN A 184 32.98 -15.68 31.11
C GLN A 184 31.99 -16.71 30.54
N ILE A 185 30.82 -16.84 31.17
CA ILE A 185 29.78 -17.82 30.80
C ILE A 185 28.55 -17.13 30.19
N LEU A 186 28.47 -15.79 30.24
CA LEU A 186 27.42 -15.02 29.60
C LEU A 186 27.53 -15.16 28.07
N ASN A 187 26.49 -15.70 27.45
CA ASN A 187 26.39 -15.93 26.02
C ASN A 187 25.01 -15.52 25.51
N ASN A 188 24.63 -15.97 24.31
CA ASN A 188 23.38 -15.60 23.67
C ASN A 188 22.16 -16.42 24.14
N ILE A 189 22.35 -17.51 24.89
CA ILE A 189 21.27 -18.37 25.42
C ILE A 189 21.07 -18.20 26.93
N GLY A 190 22.05 -17.66 27.64
CA GLY A 190 21.95 -17.45 29.08
C GLY A 190 23.22 -16.92 29.73
N PHE A 191 23.23 -16.97 31.05
CA PHE A 191 24.37 -16.61 31.89
C PHE A 191 24.29 -17.34 33.24
N GLN A 192 25.38 -17.28 34.00
CA GLN A 192 25.37 -17.67 35.41
C GLN A 192 25.53 -16.44 36.28
N ALA A 193 24.86 -16.44 37.43
CA ALA A 193 25.02 -15.43 38.44
C ALA A 193 25.18 -16.06 39.83
N ARG A 194 25.74 -15.30 40.77
CA ARG A 194 25.87 -15.68 42.17
C ARG A 194 25.22 -14.62 43.07
N TRP A 195 24.49 -15.07 44.08
CA TRP A 195 23.83 -14.27 45.09
C TRP A 195 24.69 -14.24 46.34
N PHE A 196 25.00 -13.03 46.80
CA PHE A 196 25.73 -12.77 48.04
C PHE A 196 24.80 -12.07 49.03
N THR A 197 24.93 -12.45 50.29
CA THR A 197 24.33 -11.78 51.44
C THR A 197 25.42 -11.59 52.48
N GLU A 198 25.65 -10.35 52.91
CA GLU A 198 26.65 -9.98 53.92
C GLU A 198 25.98 -9.33 55.12
#